data_AF-A0A9D1T5Y7-F1
#
_entry.id   AF-A0A9D1T5Y7-F1
#
_cell.length_a   1.000
_cell.length_b   1.000
_cell.length_c   1.000
_cell.angle_alpha   90.00
_cell.angle_beta   90.00
_cell.angle_gamma   90.00
#
_symmetry.space_group_name_H-M   'P 1'
#
loop_
_entity.id
_entity.type
_entity.pdbx_description
1 polymer ?
#
loop_
_entity_poly.entity_id
_entity_poly.type
_entity_poly.pdbx_seq_one_letter_code
_entity_poly.pdbx_strand_id
1 'polypeptide(L)'
;AIPSRECVRPGQSLNVLGGIVNGAEAPVTAQVHVWGRTGDDWKSLVSLVITVQPGEHRHVYFTIPGDCFTPSFWKGETPEDMELRISHRMPGADEKGKMVFVEI
;
A
#
# COMPACT_ATOMS: atom_id res chain seq x y z
N ALA A 1 -2.40 -0.73 -11.80
CA ALA A 1 -1.10 -1.44 -11.89
C ALA A 1 -0.04 -0.55 -11.25
N ILE A 2 0.83 -1.10 -10.40
CA ILE A 2 2.03 -0.37 -9.92
C ILE A 2 3.06 -0.52 -11.04
N PRO A 3 3.55 0.57 -11.68
CA PRO A 3 4.50 0.45 -12.78
C PRO A 3 5.82 -0.16 -12.26
N SER A 4 6.26 -1.26 -12.85
CA SER A 4 7.40 -2.06 -12.38
C SER A 4 8.72 -1.72 -13.07
N ARG A 5 8.99 -0.44 -13.35
CA ARG A 5 10.22 -0.06 -14.09
C ARG A 5 11.03 1.11 -13.53
N GLU A 6 10.56 1.76 -12.47
CA GLU A 6 11.36 2.79 -11.80
C GLU A 6 11.41 2.43 -10.31
N CYS A 7 12.63 2.28 -9.79
CA CYS A 7 12.87 2.13 -8.36
C CYS A 7 12.43 3.42 -7.65
N VAL A 8 11.95 3.30 -6.41
CA VAL A 8 11.68 4.46 -5.56
C VAL A 8 12.96 4.87 -4.87
N ARG A 9 13.29 6.16 -4.85
CA ARG A 9 14.42 6.64 -4.04
C ARG A 9 13.97 6.91 -2.60
N PRO A 10 14.82 6.66 -1.60
CA PRO A 10 14.55 7.09 -0.23
C PRO A 10 14.16 8.58 -0.17
N GLY A 11 13.05 8.90 0.50
CA GLY A 11 12.49 10.25 0.56
C GLY A 11 11.62 10.66 -0.64
N GLN A 12 11.57 9.87 -1.72
CA GLN A 12 10.66 10.09 -2.84
C GLN A 12 9.29 9.47 -2.55
N SER A 13 8.23 10.25 -2.74
CA SER A 13 6.86 9.73 -2.62
C SER A 13 6.51 8.81 -3.79
N LEU A 14 5.71 7.77 -3.52
CA LEU A 14 5.21 6.84 -4.54
C LEU A 14 3.70 6.93 -4.64
N ASN A 15 3.18 7.16 -5.84
CA ASN A 15 1.75 7.10 -6.11
C ASN A 15 1.33 5.67 -6.49
N VAL A 16 0.29 5.16 -5.83
CA VAL A 16 -0.30 3.85 -6.12
C VAL A 16 -1.79 3.97 -6.39
N LEU A 17 -2.27 3.17 -7.34
CA LEU A 17 -3.67 3.08 -7.72
C LEU A 17 -4.24 1.72 -7.33
N GLY A 18 -5.28 1.73 -6.50
CA GLY A 18 -6.07 0.55 -6.12
C GLY A 18 -7.47 0.57 -6.73
N GLY A 19 -7.93 -0.58 -7.21
CA GLY A 19 -9.34 -0.82 -7.52
C GLY A 19 -10.02 -1.47 -6.31
N ILE A 20 -11.15 -0.93 -5.91
CA ILE A 20 -11.92 -1.39 -4.74
C ILE A 20 -13.35 -1.66 -5.21
N VAL A 21 -13.85 -2.84 -4.89
CA VAL A 21 -15.20 -3.27 -5.26
C VAL A 21 -15.97 -3.56 -3.98
N ASN A 22 -17.18 -3.02 -3.88
CA ASN A 22 -18.12 -3.41 -2.83
C ASN A 22 -19.06 -4.51 -3.36
N GLY A 23 -18.85 -5.74 -2.89
CA GLY A 23 -19.71 -6.88 -3.19
C GLY A 23 -20.93 -7.05 -2.28
N ALA A 24 -21.12 -6.17 -1.30
CA ALA A 24 -22.30 -6.18 -0.42
C ALA A 24 -23.49 -5.46 -1.05
N GLU A 25 -24.69 -5.73 -0.54
CA GLU A 25 -25.94 -5.10 -0.97
C GLU A 25 -26.18 -3.72 -0.33
N ALA A 26 -25.31 -3.29 0.59
CA ALA A 26 -25.38 -2.00 1.27
C ALA A 26 -24.08 -1.19 1.11
N PRO A 27 -24.12 0.15 1.22
CA PRO A 27 -22.90 0.95 1.21
C PRO A 27 -21.95 0.55 2.34
N VAL A 28 -20.66 0.44 2.02
CA VAL A 28 -19.63 0.09 3.01
C VAL A 28 -18.67 1.26 3.17
N THR A 29 -18.48 1.69 4.42
CA THR A 29 -17.43 2.64 4.80
C THR A 29 -16.30 1.87 5.47
N ALA A 30 -15.08 2.00 4.94
CA ALA A 30 -13.91 1.32 5.48
C ALA A 30 -12.68 2.22 5.45
N GLN A 31 -11.80 2.04 6.44
CA GLN A 31 -10.44 2.54 6.37
C GLN A 31 -9.61 1.58 5.52
N VAL A 32 -9.12 2.06 4.39
CA VAL A 32 -8.32 1.29 3.45
C VAL A 32 -6.88 1.75 3.58
N HIS A 33 -5.97 0.78 3.71
CA HIS A 33 -4.56 1.01 3.90
C HIS A 33 -3.78 0.57 2.65
N VAL A 34 -2.67 1.25 2.40
CA VAL A 34 -1.54 0.68 1.67
C VAL A 34 -0.60 0.10 2.72
N TRP A 35 -0.49 -1.22 2.75
CA TRP A 35 0.45 -1.97 3.57
C TRP A 35 1.76 -2.14 2.83
N GLY A 36 2.86 -1.96 3.54
CA GLY A 36 4.22 -2.26 3.11
C GLY A 36 4.81 -3.38 3.95
N ARG A 37 5.63 -4.22 3.34
CA ARG A 37 6.40 -5.24 4.04
C ARG A 37 7.84 -5.28 3.52
N THR A 38 8.77 -5.23 4.46
CA THR A 38 10.20 -5.45 4.27
C THR A 38 10.57 -6.55 5.25
N GLY A 39 11.00 -7.72 4.77
CA GLY A 39 11.09 -8.93 5.60
C GLY A 39 9.72 -9.53 5.95
N ASP A 40 9.45 -9.80 7.22
CA ASP A 40 8.30 -10.65 7.63
C ASP A 40 7.04 -9.86 8.03
N ASP A 41 7.17 -8.61 8.49
CA ASP A 41 6.07 -7.86 9.10
C ASP A 41 5.40 -6.85 8.16
N TRP A 42 4.07 -6.86 8.14
CA TRP A 42 3.27 -5.83 7.46
C TRP A 42 3.15 -4.56 8.31
N LYS A 43 3.35 -3.41 7.69
CA LYS A 43 3.17 -2.09 8.31
C LYS A 43 2.30 -1.20 7.44
N SER A 44 1.38 -0.44 8.06
CA SER A 44 0.54 0.52 7.35
C SER A 44 1.38 1.74 6.95
N LEU A 45 1.48 2.02 5.65
CA LEU A 45 2.25 3.16 5.12
C LEU A 45 1.40 4.42 5.00
N VAL A 46 0.16 4.27 4.51
CA VAL A 46 -0.82 5.33 4.36
C VAL A 46 -2.22 4.73 4.40
N SER A 47 -3.22 5.51 4.80
CA SER A 47 -4.60 5.06 4.81
C SER A 47 -5.58 6.16 4.45
N LEU A 48 -6.77 5.77 3.98
CA LEU A 48 -7.86 6.66 3.62
C LEU A 48 -9.19 6.01 4.04
N VAL A 49 -10.12 6.80 4.58
CA VAL A 49 -11.50 6.36 4.78
C VAL A 49 -12.28 6.60 3.50
N ILE A 50 -12.92 5.57 2.99
CA ILE A 50 -13.77 5.65 1.80
C ILE A 50 -15.11 5.00 2.06
N THR A 51 -16.15 5.52 1.40
CA THR A 51 -17.44 4.85 1.26
C THR A 51 -17.58 4.37 -0.18
N VAL A 52 -17.96 3.10 -0.34
CA VAL A 52 -18.17 2.47 -1.65
C VAL A 52 -19.61 1.94 -1.72
N GLN A 53 -20.35 2.36 -2.74
CA GLN A 53 -21.74 1.96 -2.95
C GLN A 53 -21.85 0.50 -3.41
N PRO A 54 -22.99 -0.18 -3.22
CA PRO A 54 -23.21 -1.54 -3.72
C PRO A 54 -22.91 -1.64 -5.22
N GLY A 55 -22.07 -2.60 -5.62
CA GLY A 55 -21.69 -2.82 -7.02
C GLY A 55 -20.77 -1.75 -7.62
N GLU A 56 -20.37 -0.73 -6.86
CA GLU A 56 -19.40 0.27 -7.32
C GLU A 56 -18.00 -0.34 -7.41
N HIS A 57 -17.34 -0.10 -8.55
CA HIS A 57 -15.91 -0.31 -8.71
C HIS A 57 -15.20 1.04 -8.68
N ARG A 58 -14.57 1.35 -7.56
CA ARG A 58 -13.93 2.65 -7.30
C ARG A 58 -12.42 2.54 -7.46
N HIS A 59 -11.85 3.46 -8.23
CA HIS A 59 -10.41 3.66 -8.28
C HIS A 59 -9.98 4.68 -7.22
N VAL A 60 -9.00 4.32 -6.40
CA VAL A 60 -8.48 5.16 -5.32
C VAL A 60 -6.98 5.35 -5.50
N TYR A 61 -6.56 6.62 -5.47
CA TYR A 61 -5.16 7.01 -5.52
C TYR A 61 -4.63 7.24 -4.11
N PHE A 62 -3.48 6.67 -3.81
CA PHE A 62 -2.74 6.90 -2.57
C PHE A 62 -1.36 7.46 -2.92
N THR A 63 -0.91 8.41 -2.13
CA THR A 63 0.48 8.88 -2.15
C THR A 63 1.16 8.34 -0.91
N ILE A 64 2.05 7.36 -1.09
CA ILE A 64 2.89 6.85 -0.01
C ILE A 64 3.95 7.91 0.28
N PRO A 65 4.07 8.41 1.53
CA PRO A 65 5.09 9.38 1.89
C PRO A 65 6.51 8.86 1.65
N GLY A 66 7.41 9.74 1.24
CA GLY A 66 8.81 9.39 0.99
C GLY A 66 9.54 8.79 2.20
N ASP A 67 9.17 9.22 3.41
CA ASP A 67 9.73 8.72 4.67
C ASP A 67 9.54 7.21 4.85
N CYS A 68 8.47 6.63 4.26
CA CYS A 68 8.21 5.19 4.29
C CYS A 68 9.28 4.36 3.56
N PHE A 69 10.08 4.99 2.69
CA PHE A 69 11.18 4.36 1.96
C PHE A 69 12.55 4.66 2.59
N THR A 70 12.57 5.11 3.85
CA THR A 70 13.81 5.44 4.56
C THR A 70 14.01 4.51 5.77
N PRO A 71 15.26 4.29 6.22
CA PRO A 71 15.53 3.41 7.36
C PRO A 71 14.87 3.85 8.66
N SER A 72 14.65 5.15 8.86
CA SER A 72 14.02 5.69 10.08
C SER A 72 12.62 5.13 10.31
N PHE A 73 11.88 4.84 9.23
CA PHE A 73 10.56 4.22 9.30
C PHE A 73 10.64 2.73 9.67
N TRP A 74 11.77 2.07 9.38
CA TRP A 74 11.99 0.63 9.55
C TRP A 74 13.02 0.33 10.65
N LYS A 75 12.99 1.09 11.75
CA LYS A 75 13.86 0.88 12.93
C LYS A 75 15.38 0.86 12.61
N GLY A 76 15.78 1.55 11.54
CA GLY A 76 17.17 1.65 11.08
C GLY A 76 17.54 0.64 9.99
N GLU A 77 16.65 -0.27 9.61
CA GLU A 77 16.88 -1.20 8.49
C GLU A 77 16.65 -0.48 7.16
N THR A 78 17.59 -0.61 6.22
CA THR A 78 17.44 -0.04 4.88
C THR A 78 16.50 -0.93 4.06
N PRO A 79 15.34 -0.42 3.61
CA PRO A 79 14.48 -1.19 2.72
C PRO A 79 15.12 -1.24 1.33
N GLU A 80 15.53 -2.41 0.84
CA GLU A 80 16.03 -2.60 -0.53
C GLU A 80 14.87 -2.94 -1.50
N ASP A 81 13.95 -3.77 -1.03
CA ASP A 81 12.71 -4.13 -1.70
C ASP A 81 11.56 -4.07 -0.70
N MET A 82 10.35 -3.82 -1.22
CA MET A 82 9.15 -3.75 -0.40
C MET A 82 7.96 -4.34 -1.15
N GLU A 83 7.21 -5.20 -0.48
CA GLU A 83 5.92 -5.62 -0.97
C GLU A 83 4.82 -4.63 -0.58
N LEU A 84 3.98 -4.26 -1.54
CA LEU A 84 2.85 -3.36 -1.34
C LEU A 84 1.51 -4.09 -1.51
N ARG A 85 0.57 -3.84 -0.61
CA ARG A 85 -0.80 -4.40 -0.70
C ARG A 85 -1.84 -3.39 -0.25
N ILE A 86 -2.91 -3.24 -1.03
CA ILE A 86 -4.04 -2.37 -0.69
C ILE A 86 -5.13 -3.25 -0.07
N SER A 87 -5.54 -2.93 1.16
CA SER A 87 -6.54 -3.73 1.90
C SER A 87 -7.15 -2.93 3.05
N HIS A 88 -8.40 -3.24 3.40
CA HIS A 88 -9.07 -2.70 4.59
C HIS A 88 -8.70 -3.42 5.89
N ARG A 89 -7.93 -4.51 5.80
CA ARG A 89 -7.39 -5.27 6.93
C ARG A 89 -5.89 -5.50 6.75
N MET A 90 -5.19 -5.74 7.86
CA MET A 90 -3.80 -6.20 7.79
C MET A 90 -3.74 -7.52 7.01
N PRO A 91 -2.81 -7.65 6.05
CA PRO A 91 -2.60 -8.92 5.35
C PRO A 91 -2.03 -9.99 6.29
N GLY A 92 -2.33 -11.26 6.01
CA GLY A 92 -1.68 -12.39 6.66
C GLY A 92 -0.21 -12.57 6.22
N ALA A 93 0.55 -13.36 6.98
CA ALA A 93 1.97 -13.60 6.72
C ALA A 93 2.24 -14.19 5.32
N ASP A 94 1.37 -15.08 4.85
CA ASP A 94 1.53 -15.76 3.55
C ASP A 94 0.90 -15.00 2.37
N GLU A 95 0.19 -13.89 2.64
CA GLU A 95 -0.39 -13.08 1.57
C GLU A 95 0.72 -12.32 0.85
N LYS A 96 0.72 -12.38 -0.49
CA LYS A 96 1.73 -11.69 -1.31
C LYS A 96 1.29 -10.28 -1.68
N GLY A 97 2.23 -9.34 -1.66
CA GLY A 97 2.06 -8.00 -2.23
C GLY A 97 2.54 -7.88 -3.67
N LYS A 98 2.51 -6.67 -4.19
CA LYS A 98 3.24 -6.27 -5.41
C LYS A 98 4.61 -5.72 -5.00
N MET A 99 5.65 -6.29 -5.57
CA MET A 99 7.02 -5.87 -5.29
C MET A 99 7.33 -4.48 -5.88
N VAL A 100 7.99 -3.64 -5.10
CA VAL A 100 8.66 -2.42 -5.52
C VAL A 100 10.11 -2.45 -5.03
N PHE A 101 11.02 -1.90 -5.83
CA PHE A 101 12.44 -1.81 -5.47
C PHE A 101 12.76 -0.39 -5.02
N VAL A 102 13.64 -0.27 -4.03
CA VAL A 102 14.13 0.99 -3.51
C VAL A 102 15.57 1.17 -4.00
N GLU A 103 15.85 2.27 -4.70
CA GLU A 103 17.17 2.58 -5.24
C GLU A 103 18.07 3.11 -4.11
N ILE A 104 19.18 2.43 -3.86
CA ILE A 104 20.20 2.81 -2.86
C ILE A 104 21.33 3.57 -3.55
#